data_AF-A0A150VVP6-F1
#
_entry.id   AF-A0A150VVP6-F1
#
_cell.length_a   1.000
_cell.length_b   1.000
_cell.length_c   1.000
_cell.angle_alpha   90.00
_cell.angle_beta   90.00
_cell.angle_gamma   90.00
#
_symmetry.space_group_name_H-M   'P 1'
#
loop_
_entity.id
_entity.type
_entity.pdbx_description
1 polymer ?
#
loop_
_entity_poly.entity_id
_entity_poly.type
_entity_poly.pdbx_seq_one_letter_code
_entity_poly.pdbx_strand_id
1 'polypeptide(L)'
;MNEPTPEQLAAGEAHGLTPAMCAFLRGETDEELQADAVKFLELFGTPEPPAPVYRSGGPRGVDVGSNGRGTLAAGAALFRERHGLDEDGRPLEKKKPLPTTNRNPFQVNTYEMER
;
A
#
# COMPACT_ATOMS: atom_id res chain seq x y z
N MET A 1 -16.67 7.91 25.23
CA MET A 1 -15.38 7.26 25.57
C MET A 1 -15.30 7.32 27.07
N ASN A 2 -15.28 6.18 27.75
CA ASN A 2 -15.01 6.19 29.19
C ASN A 2 -13.53 6.49 29.36
N GLU A 3 -13.22 7.52 30.14
CA GLU A 3 -11.84 7.82 30.50
C GLU A 3 -11.35 6.76 31.49
N PRO A 4 -10.18 6.14 31.27
CA PRO A 4 -9.64 5.15 32.19
C PRO A 4 -9.29 5.82 33.53
N THR A 5 -9.57 5.13 34.63
CA THR A 5 -9.13 5.61 35.95
C THR A 5 -7.59 5.56 36.03
N PRO A 6 -6.97 6.36 36.92
CA PRO A 6 -5.51 6.32 37.11
C PRO A 6 -5.00 4.92 37.47
N GLU A 7 -5.78 4.16 38.24
CA GLU A 7 -5.46 2.79 38.65
C GLU A 7 -5.49 1.81 37.46
N GLN A 8 -6.49 1.93 36.58
CA GLN A 8 -6.56 1.17 35.32
C GLN A 8 -5.38 1.47 34.40
N LEU A 9 -4.95 2.74 34.35
CA LEU A 9 -3.76 3.15 33.60
C LEU A 9 -2.50 2.50 34.17
N ALA A 10 -2.29 2.57 35.49
CA ALA A 10 -1.13 1.97 36.15
C ALA A 10 -1.06 0.45 35.95
N ALA A 11 -2.19 -0.25 36.12
CA ALA A 11 -2.27 -1.69 35.91
C ALA A 11 -2.01 -2.05 34.44
N GLY A 12 -2.60 -1.32 33.49
CA GLY A 12 -2.41 -1.59 32.06
C GLY A 12 -1.02 -1.22 31.53
N GLU A 13 -0.41 -0.15 32.04
CA GLU A 13 0.94 0.29 31.64
C GLU A 13 2.00 -0.75 32.00
N ALA A 14 1.89 -1.40 33.17
CA ALA A 14 2.77 -2.50 33.56
C ALA A 14 2.75 -3.68 32.57
N HIS A 15 1.66 -3.80 31.80
CA HIS A 15 1.43 -4.83 30.81
C HIS A 15 1.51 -4.31 29.34
N GLY A 16 1.89 -3.04 29.15
CA GLY A 16 2.03 -2.43 27.81
C GLY A 16 0.71 -2.14 27.09
N LEU A 17 -0.41 -2.07 27.82
CA LEU A 17 -1.72 -1.73 27.24
C LEU A 17 -1.79 -0.24 26.89
N THR A 18 -2.47 0.08 25.79
CA THR A 18 -2.74 1.48 25.44
C THR A 18 -3.78 2.10 26.39
N PRO A 19 -3.80 3.42 26.61
CA PRO A 19 -4.81 4.06 27.47
C PRO A 19 -6.26 3.72 27.07
N ALA A 20 -6.50 3.55 25.77
CA ALA A 20 -7.81 3.12 25.26
C ALA A 20 -8.14 1.68 25.64
N MET A 21 -7.15 0.78 25.72
CA MET A 21 -7.31 -0.60 26.19
C MET A 21 -7.54 -0.65 27.70
N CYS A 22 -6.86 0.20 28.48
CA CYS A 22 -7.03 0.27 29.94
C CYS A 22 -8.48 0.59 30.35
N ALA A 23 -9.21 1.38 29.54
CA ALA A 23 -10.61 1.72 29.79
C ALA A 23 -11.58 0.51 29.72
N PHE A 24 -11.12 -0.65 29.23
CA PHE A 24 -11.91 -1.87 29.17
C PHE A 24 -11.70 -2.81 30.36
N LEU A 25 -10.74 -2.52 31.25
CA LEU A 25 -10.47 -3.32 32.44
C LEU A 25 -11.65 -3.19 33.44
N ARG A 26 -12.13 -4.31 33.97
CA ARG A 26 -13.33 -4.39 34.82
C ARG A 26 -13.05 -4.67 36.30
N GLY A 27 -11.78 -4.82 36.69
CA GLY A 27 -11.41 -5.02 38.09
C GLY A 27 -11.77 -3.81 38.97
N GLU A 28 -12.16 -4.07 40.23
CA GLU A 28 -12.46 -3.01 41.21
C GLU A 28 -11.28 -2.77 42.17
N THR A 29 -10.34 -3.71 42.22
CA THR A 29 -9.10 -3.64 43.03
C THR A 29 -7.86 -3.73 42.14
N ASP A 30 -6.72 -3.26 42.63
CA ASP A 30 -5.44 -3.33 41.91
C ASP A 30 -5.08 -4.76 41.48
N GLU A 31 -5.32 -5.73 42.35
CA GLU A 31 -5.05 -7.15 42.10
C GLU A 31 -5.96 -7.70 41.00
N GLU A 32 -7.25 -7.34 41.02
CA GLU A 32 -8.20 -7.72 39.98
C GLU A 32 -7.89 -7.04 38.65
N LEU A 33 -7.47 -5.77 38.66
CA LEU A 33 -7.09 -5.03 37.47
C LEU A 33 -5.86 -5.62 36.79
N GLN A 34 -4.85 -6.04 37.57
CA GLN A 34 -3.67 -6.74 37.04
C GLN A 34 -4.07 -8.09 36.45
N ALA A 35 -4.88 -8.88 37.16
CA ALA A 35 -5.36 -10.17 36.65
C ALA A 35 -6.20 -10.02 35.37
N ASP A 36 -7.01 -8.97 35.28
CA ASP A 36 -7.83 -8.67 34.11
C ASP A 36 -6.97 -8.18 32.94
N ALA A 37 -5.93 -7.38 33.19
CA ALA A 37 -4.97 -6.95 32.17
C ALA A 37 -4.20 -8.15 31.58
N VAL A 38 -3.80 -9.11 32.41
CA VAL A 38 -3.18 -10.36 31.95
C VAL A 38 -4.17 -11.16 31.09
N LYS A 39 -5.41 -11.36 31.54
CA LYS A 39 -6.44 -12.04 30.74
C LYS A 39 -6.74 -11.32 29.42
N PHE A 40 -6.74 -9.99 29.44
CA PHE A 40 -6.95 -9.18 28.26
C PHE A 40 -5.83 -9.41 27.24
N LEU A 41 -4.57 -9.49 27.69
CA LEU A 41 -3.46 -9.89 26.83
C LEU A 41 -3.53 -11.35 26.39
N GLU A 42 -4.03 -12.28 27.19
CA GLU A 42 -4.22 -13.67 26.72
C GLU A 42 -5.30 -13.77 25.64
N LEU A 43 -6.38 -12.99 25.78
CA LEU A 43 -7.51 -13.01 24.84
C LEU A 43 -7.25 -12.21 23.56
N PHE A 44 -6.52 -11.10 23.66
CA PHE A 44 -6.33 -10.13 22.57
C PHE A 44 -4.86 -9.83 22.25
N GLY A 45 -3.94 -10.21 23.13
CA GLY A 45 -2.50 -10.01 23.03
C GLY A 45 -1.82 -11.11 22.22
N THR A 46 -1.97 -11.00 20.91
CA THR A 46 -0.90 -10.92 19.92
C THR A 46 -1.61 -11.07 18.59
N PRO A 47 -1.87 -9.98 17.85
CA PRO A 47 -1.84 -10.15 16.41
C PRO A 47 -0.40 -10.59 16.13
N GLU A 48 -0.19 -11.90 15.94
CA GLU A 48 0.96 -12.36 15.19
C GLU A 48 1.05 -11.40 14.00
N PRO A 49 2.14 -10.64 13.85
CA PRO A 49 2.24 -9.71 12.74
C PRO A 49 1.92 -10.54 11.51
N PRO A 50 0.84 -10.21 10.75
CA PRO A 50 0.30 -11.12 9.76
C PRO A 50 1.48 -11.57 8.92
N ALA A 51 1.78 -12.87 8.96
CA ALA A 51 2.93 -13.44 8.28
C ALA A 51 2.99 -12.76 6.92
N PRO A 52 4.13 -12.14 6.52
CA PRO A 52 4.17 -11.22 5.41
C PRO A 52 3.45 -11.88 4.26
N VAL A 53 2.26 -11.37 3.95
CA VAL A 53 1.44 -11.97 2.91
C VAL A 53 2.28 -11.79 1.67
N TYR A 54 2.89 -12.88 1.20
CA TYR A 54 3.57 -12.93 -0.08
C TYR A 54 2.47 -12.66 -1.10
N ARG A 55 2.21 -11.39 -1.37
CA ARG A 55 1.29 -10.97 -2.42
C ARG A 55 1.88 -11.57 -3.68
N SER A 56 1.14 -12.50 -4.29
CA SER A 56 1.44 -12.96 -5.64
C SER A 56 1.60 -11.72 -6.53
N GLY A 57 2.81 -11.47 -7.04
CA GLY A 57 3.11 -10.26 -7.80
C GLY A 57 4.48 -9.62 -7.55
N GLY A 58 5.25 -10.11 -6.57
CA GLY A 58 6.60 -9.60 -6.30
C GLY A 58 6.60 -8.20 -5.66
N PRO A 59 7.79 -7.58 -5.48
CA PRO A 59 7.87 -6.21 -4.98
C PRO A 59 7.04 -5.30 -5.89
N ARG A 60 6.22 -4.44 -5.28
CA ARG A 60 5.49 -3.41 -6.02
C ARG A 60 6.46 -2.67 -6.93
N GLY A 61 6.11 -2.54 -8.21
CA GLY A 61 6.94 -1.83 -9.17
C GLY A 61 7.32 -0.44 -8.66
N VAL A 62 8.44 0.08 -9.14
CA VAL A 62 9.04 1.37 -8.74
C VAL A 62 8.03 2.55 -8.83
N ASP A 63 6.95 2.36 -9.59
CA ASP A 63 5.84 3.29 -9.75
C ASP A 63 4.92 3.42 -8.51
N VAL A 64 4.97 2.47 -7.57
CA VAL A 64 4.08 2.41 -6.38
C VAL A 64 4.86 2.52 -5.07
N GLY A 65 6.07 3.10 -5.13
CA GLY A 65 6.89 3.40 -3.96
C GLY A 65 6.61 4.79 -3.39
N SER A 66 6.59 4.91 -2.06
CA SER A 66 6.48 6.15 -1.28
C SER A 66 7.61 7.17 -1.53
N ASN A 67 8.56 6.85 -2.40
CA ASN A 67 9.73 7.68 -2.67
C ASN A 67 9.52 8.47 -3.96
N GLY A 68 8.81 9.59 -3.87
CA GLY A 68 8.89 10.74 -4.79
C GLY A 68 8.29 10.58 -6.20
N ARG A 69 8.16 9.36 -6.74
CA ARG A 69 7.59 9.11 -8.09
C ARG A 69 6.06 9.02 -8.14
N GLY A 70 5.39 8.90 -6.99
CA GLY A 70 3.93 8.86 -6.89
C GLY A 70 3.24 10.24 -6.89
N THR A 71 3.95 11.32 -7.20
CA THR A 71 3.35 12.66 -7.28
C THR A 71 2.74 12.90 -8.66
N LEU A 72 1.64 13.67 -8.71
CA LEU A 72 0.97 14.02 -9.97
C LEU A 72 1.94 14.63 -11.00
N ALA A 73 2.89 15.45 -10.54
CA ALA A 73 3.91 16.08 -11.38
C ALA A 73 4.88 15.06 -11.99
N ALA A 74 5.34 14.08 -11.22
CA ALA A 74 6.21 13.01 -11.71
C ALA A 74 5.47 12.10 -12.71
N GLY A 75 4.20 11.79 -12.44
CA GLY A 75 3.34 11.04 -13.35
C GLY A 75 3.08 11.78 -14.67
N ALA A 76 2.81 13.09 -14.60
CA ALA A 76 2.61 13.94 -15.78
C ALA A 76 3.88 14.04 -16.63
N ALA A 77 5.07 14.11 -16.02
CA ALA A 77 6.35 14.09 -16.74
C ALA A 77 6.56 12.77 -17.50
N LEU A 78 6.34 11.61 -16.86
CA LEU A 78 6.48 10.30 -17.50
C LEU A 78 5.42 10.04 -18.57
N PHE A 79 4.22 10.60 -18.41
CA PHE A 79 3.18 10.54 -19.45
C PHE A 79 3.62 11.34 -20.68
N ARG A 80 4.11 12.57 -20.48
CA ARG A 80 4.61 13.42 -21.57
C ARG A 80 5.77 12.75 -22.32
N GLU A 81 6.74 12.19 -21.61
CA GLU A 81 7.87 11.47 -22.20
C GLU A 81 7.42 10.28 -23.07
N ARG A 82 6.53 9.42 -22.54
CA ARG A 82 6.02 8.25 -23.26
C ARG A 82 5.20 8.61 -24.51
N HIS A 83 4.47 9.72 -24.45
CA HIS A 83 3.58 10.16 -25.53
C HIS A 83 4.22 11.22 -26.44
N GLY A 84 5.51 11.54 -26.22
CA GLY A 84 6.22 12.56 -27.01
C GLY A 84 5.55 13.93 -26.95
N LEU A 85 5.10 14.33 -25.78
CA LEU A 85 4.44 15.62 -25.53
C LEU A 85 5.44 16.60 -24.90
N ASP A 86 5.26 17.89 -25.17
CA ASP A 86 5.99 18.97 -24.51
C ASP A 86 5.46 19.25 -23.10
N GLU A 87 6.07 20.20 -22.39
CA GLU A 87 5.66 20.59 -21.03
C GLU A 87 4.22 21.12 -20.97
N ASP A 88 3.70 21.65 -22.08
CA ASP A 88 2.32 22.12 -22.21
C ASP A 88 1.34 21.01 -22.64
N GLY A 89 1.81 19.76 -22.78
CA GLY A 89 1.00 18.60 -23.17
C GLY A 89 0.67 18.52 -24.65
N ARG A 90 1.32 19.31 -25.50
CA ARG A 90 1.16 19.31 -26.95
C ARG A 90 2.09 18.29 -27.59
N PRO A 91 1.67 17.62 -28.68
CA PRO A 91 2.55 16.72 -29.41
C PRO A 91 3.79 17.46 -29.90
N LEU A 92 4.97 16.94 -29.57
CA LEU A 92 6.21 17.38 -30.19
C LEU A 92 6.08 17.12 -31.69
N GLU A 93 6.24 18.16 -32.50
CA GLU A 93 6.16 18.04 -33.96
C GLU A 93 7.13 16.95 -34.43
N LYS A 94 6.53 15.88 -34.94
CA LYS A 94 7.13 14.56 -35.13
C LYS A 94 8.45 14.65 -35.91
N LYS A 95 9.57 14.27 -35.28
CA LYS A 95 10.66 13.65 -36.06
C LYS A 95 10.08 12.39 -36.70
N LYS A 96 10.23 12.30 -38.02
CA LYS A 96 9.69 11.24 -38.90
C LYS A 96 9.74 9.86 -38.22
N PRO A 97 8.68 9.04 -38.30
CA PRO A 97 8.71 7.70 -37.72
C PRO A 97 9.88 6.94 -38.34
N LEU A 98 10.76 6.40 -37.49
CA LEU A 98 11.72 5.39 -37.90
C LEU A 98 10.94 4.26 -38.57
N PRO A 99 11.35 3.78 -39.75
CA PRO A 99 10.66 2.69 -40.43
C PRO A 99 10.73 1.47 -39.50
N THR A 100 9.60 1.10 -38.91
CA THR A 100 9.46 -0.15 -38.17
C THR A 100 9.30 -1.25 -39.20
N THR A 101 10.44 -1.63 -39.80
CA THR A 101 10.52 -2.82 -40.62
C THR A 101 10.05 -4.01 -39.79
N ASN A 102 8.90 -4.57 -40.16
CA ASN A 102 8.42 -5.91 -39.81
C ASN A 102 8.32 -6.26 -38.31
N ARG A 103 7.11 -6.13 -37.75
CA ARG A 103 6.77 -6.79 -36.47
C ARG A 103 5.50 -7.65 -36.57
N ASN A 104 5.41 -8.44 -37.63
CA ASN A 104 4.55 -9.62 -37.60
C ASN A 104 5.17 -10.75 -38.46
N PRO A 105 5.72 -11.81 -37.84
CA PRO A 105 6.31 -12.93 -38.57
C PRO A 105 5.27 -13.81 -39.29
N PHE A 106 3.98 -13.58 -39.05
CA PHE A 106 2.86 -14.31 -39.67
C PHE A 106 2.05 -13.45 -40.65
N GLN A 107 2.50 -12.23 -40.97
CA GLN A 107 1.80 -11.38 -41.92
C GLN A 107 2.06 -11.85 -43.35
N VAL A 108 1.12 -12.62 -43.89
CA VAL A 108 1.09 -13.03 -45.29
C VAL A 108 0.14 -12.09 -46.03
N ASN A 109 0.68 -11.25 -46.91
CA ASN A 109 -0.12 -10.37 -47.77
C ASN A 109 -0.50 -11.10 -49.06
N THR A 110 -1.46 -12.03 -49.03
CA THR A 110 -1.97 -12.62 -50.27
C THR A 110 -3.45 -12.97 -50.16
N TYR A 111 -4.29 -12.15 -50.79
CA TYR A 111 -5.54 -12.61 -51.39
C TYR A 111 -5.42 -12.29 -52.89
N GLU A 112 -4.94 -13.25 -53.68
CA GLU A 112 -5.01 -13.18 -55.13
C GLU A 112 -6.47 -13.43 -55.54
N MET A 113 -7.17 -12.40 -56.01
CA MET A 113 -8.38 -12.61 -56.80
C MET A 113 -7.94 -12.95 -58.21
N GLU A 114 -8.02 -14.23 -58.58
CA GLU A 114 -7.98 -14.64 -59.97
C GLU A 114 -9.15 -14.00 -60.74
N ARG A 115 -8.85 -13.56 -61.97
CA ARG A 115 -9.76 -12.83 -62.85
C ARG A 115 -10.44 -13.75 -63.84
#